data_AF-A0A1W9SD03-F1
#
_entry.id   AF-A0A1W9SD03-F1
#
_cell.length_a   1.000
_cell.length_b   1.000
_cell.length_c   1.000
_cell.angle_alpha   90.00
_cell.angle_beta   90.00
_cell.angle_gamma   90.00
#
_symmetry.space_group_name_H-M   'P 1'
#
loop_
_entity.id
_entity.type
_entity.pdbx_description
1 polymer ?
#
loop_
_entity_poly.entity_id
_entity_poly.type
_entity_poly.pdbx_seq_one_letter_code
_entity_poly.pdbx_strand_id
1 'polypeptide(L)'
;MFQIRFLEKANHQLKKLEKNKTYKIQFKAVVKALAYLEQNPKHPSLKTHRYSGFSFVKKQVFEAYAQNHTSGAYRIFWYYGENNTIVIISITAHP
;
A
#
# COMPACT_ATOMS: atom_id res chain seq x y z
N MET A 1 -1.09 -14.85 8.53
CA MET A 1 -0.32 -14.12 7.50
C MET A 1 -1.19 -14.01 6.26
N PHE A 2 -1.20 -12.86 5.61
CA PHE A 2 -1.91 -12.59 4.37
C PHE A 2 -0.97 -12.77 3.18
N GLN A 3 -1.51 -13.19 2.04
CA GLN A 3 -0.81 -13.15 0.76
C GLN A 3 -1.01 -11.77 0.11
N ILE A 4 0.06 -11.11 -0.31
CA ILE A 4 -0.05 -9.89 -1.11
C ILE A 4 -0.22 -10.25 -2.58
N ARG A 5 -1.24 -9.66 -3.20
CA ARG A 5 -1.39 -9.62 -4.66
C ARG A 5 -1.41 -8.19 -5.14
N PHE A 6 -0.81 -7.94 -6.29
CA PHE A 6 -0.81 -6.62 -6.91
C PHE A 6 -1.73 -6.63 -8.11
N LEU A 7 -2.55 -5.59 -8.23
CA LEU A 7 -3.08 -5.23 -9.54
C LEU A 7 -1.93 -4.75 -10.42
N GLU A 8 -2.10 -4.85 -11.74
CA GLU A 8 -1.07 -4.48 -12.72
C GLU A 8 -0.54 -3.06 -12.49
N LYS A 9 -1.46 -2.10 -12.24
CA LYS A 9 -1.12 -0.71 -11.90
C LYS A 9 -0.22 -0.62 -10.68
N ALA A 10 -0.56 -1.29 -9.58
CA ALA A 10 0.23 -1.26 -8.35
C ALA A 10 1.63 -1.87 -8.56
N ASN A 11 1.71 -2.97 -9.31
CA ASN A 11 2.98 -3.61 -9.67
C ASN A 11 3.88 -2.66 -10.48
N HIS A 12 3.31 -1.96 -11.47
CA HIS A 12 4.05 -0.98 -12.26
C HIS A 12 4.53 0.20 -11.39
N GLN A 13 3.69 0.69 -10.49
CA GLN A 13 4.04 1.77 -9.56
C GLN A 13 5.18 1.36 -8.61
N LEU A 14 5.13 0.15 -8.06
CA LEU A 14 6.21 -0.38 -7.22
C LEU A 14 7.53 -0.48 -7.99
N LYS A 15 7.51 -1.06 -9.20
CA LYS A 15 8.70 -1.19 -10.06
C LYS A 15 9.26 0.16 -10.47
N LYS A 16 8.41 1.15 -10.75
CA LYS A 16 8.84 2.52 -11.06
C LYS A 16 9.51 3.17 -9.85
N LEU A 17 8.96 2.96 -8.65
CA LEU A 17 9.52 3.46 -7.40
C LEU A 17 10.88 2.81 -7.09
N GLU A 18 10.99 1.50 -7.27
CA GLU A 18 12.22 0.73 -7.09
C GLU A 18 13.37 1.22 -7.99
N LYS A 19 13.08 1.44 -9.28
CA LYS A 19 14.08 1.84 -10.28
C LYS A 19 14.59 3.27 -10.09
N ASN A 20 13.84 4.12 -9.39
CA ASN A 20 14.23 5.51 -9.20
C ASN A 20 15.16 5.66 -7.99
N LYS A 21 16.45 5.89 -8.25
CA LYS A 21 17.49 6.03 -7.21
C LYS A 21 17.20 7.16 -6.22
N THR A 22 16.53 8.24 -6.65
CA THR A 22 16.14 9.37 -5.79
C THR A 22 15.13 8.95 -4.72
N TYR A 23 14.28 7.96 -5.02
CA TYR A 23 13.20 7.54 -4.13
C TYR A 23 13.52 6.28 -3.30
N LYS A 24 14.81 5.98 -3.07
CA LYS A 24 15.25 4.79 -2.33
C LYS A 24 14.65 4.71 -0.91
N ILE A 25 14.45 5.85 -0.24
CA ILE A 25 13.87 5.90 1.11
C ILE A 25 12.38 5.53 1.06
N GLN A 26 11.65 6.13 0.12
CA GLN A 26 10.22 5.88 -0.10
C GLN A 26 10.00 4.43 -0.51
N PHE A 27 10.83 3.88 -1.40
CA PHE A 27 10.79 2.47 -1.78
C PHE A 27 10.93 1.55 -0.57
N LYS A 28 11.96 1.76 0.27
CA LYS A 28 12.15 0.97 1.49
C LYS A 28 10.95 1.07 2.44
N ALA A 29 10.38 2.26 2.58
CA ALA A 29 9.21 2.47 3.43
C ALA A 29 7.97 1.73 2.90
N VAL A 30 7.74 1.76 1.59
CA VAL A 30 6.67 1.00 0.92
C VAL A 30 6.86 -0.50 1.11
N VAL A 31 8.06 -1.03 0.88
CA VAL A 31 8.36 -2.46 1.08
C VAL A 31 8.12 -2.88 2.53
N LYS A 32 8.56 -2.06 3.50
CA LYS A 32 8.31 -2.30 4.92
C LYS A 32 6.82 -2.31 5.26
N ALA A 33 6.04 -1.39 4.69
CA ALA A 33 4.60 -1.35 4.88
C ALA A 33 3.89 -2.57 4.26
N LEU A 34 4.34 -3.05 3.09
CA LEU A 34 3.84 -4.29 2.49
C LEU A 34 4.12 -5.51 3.40
N ALA A 35 5.32 -5.60 3.96
CA ALA A 35 5.67 -6.66 4.92
C ALA A 35 4.80 -6.60 6.19
N TYR A 36 4.47 -5.41 6.67
CA TYR A 36 3.51 -5.27 7.77
C TYR A 36 2.09 -5.68 7.36
N LEU A 37 1.63 -5.35 6.14
CA LEU A 37 0.32 -5.80 5.64
C LEU A 37 0.24 -7.32 5.57
N GLU A 38 1.30 -8.00 5.14
CA GLU A 38 1.39 -9.47 5.16
C GLU A 38 1.18 -10.05 6.56
N GLN A 39 1.77 -9.43 7.58
CA GLN A 39 1.73 -9.98 8.93
C GLN A 39 0.46 -9.57 9.68
N ASN A 40 0.16 -8.27 9.70
CA ASN A 40 -0.92 -7.66 10.43
C ASN A 40 -1.39 -6.36 9.73
N PRO A 41 -2.54 -6.38 9.05
CA PRO A 41 -3.05 -5.20 8.33
C PRO A 41 -3.47 -4.05 9.25
N LYS A 42 -3.58 -4.31 10.56
CA LYS A 42 -3.86 -3.34 11.62
C LYS A 42 -2.59 -2.93 12.38
N HIS A 43 -1.40 -3.22 11.86
CA HIS A 43 -0.15 -2.82 12.49
C HIS A 43 -0.12 -1.30 12.73
N PRO A 44 0.21 -0.81 13.94
CA PRO A 44 0.09 0.62 14.28
C PRO A 44 0.82 1.56 13.33
N SER A 45 2.00 1.16 12.83
CA SER A 45 2.78 1.94 11.87
C SER A 45 2.07 2.22 10.55
N LEU A 46 1.13 1.35 10.14
CA LEU A 46 0.39 1.50 8.90
C LEU A 46 -0.70 2.57 8.98
N LYS A 47 -1.18 2.93 10.17
CA LYS A 47 -2.34 3.82 10.36
C LYS A 47 -3.50 3.52 9.39
N THR A 48 -3.77 2.24 9.20
CA THR A 48 -4.77 1.76 8.26
C THR A 48 -6.15 2.33 8.61
N HIS A 49 -6.83 2.91 7.62
CA HIS A 49 -8.22 3.34 7.78
C HIS A 49 -9.04 3.08 6.54
N ARG A 50 -10.37 3.10 6.68
CA ARG A 50 -11.30 2.96 5.57
C ARG A 50 -11.18 4.17 4.66
N TYR A 51 -10.92 3.94 3.39
CA TYR A 51 -10.88 4.98 2.39
C TYR A 51 -12.29 5.21 1.83
N SER A 52 -12.77 6.45 1.90
CA SER A 52 -14.12 6.86 1.46
C SER A 52 -14.15 7.47 0.06
N GLY A 53 -12.99 7.73 -0.56
CA GLY A 53 -12.91 8.46 -1.84
C GLY A 53 -13.38 7.66 -3.06
N PHE A 54 -13.33 6.33 -3.01
CA PHE A 54 -13.96 5.46 -4.03
C PHE A 54 -14.10 4.03 -3.51
N SER A 55 -15.08 3.29 -4.04
CA SER A 55 -15.20 1.84 -3.88
C SER A 55 -14.61 1.13 -5.09
N PHE A 56 -13.83 0.06 -4.88
CA PHE A 56 -13.31 -0.77 -5.97
C PHE A 56 -14.14 -2.05 -6.06
N VAL A 57 -14.89 -2.25 -7.14
CA VAL A 57 -15.69 -3.49 -7.39
C VAL A 57 -16.53 -3.91 -6.17
N LYS A 58 -17.30 -2.97 -5.59
CA LYS A 58 -18.11 -3.16 -4.37
C LYS A 58 -17.34 -3.67 -3.12
N LYS A 59 -16.01 -3.57 -3.11
CA LYS A 59 -15.16 -3.87 -1.94
C LYS A 59 -14.81 -2.57 -1.20
N GLN A 60 -14.75 -2.68 0.12
CA GLN A 60 -14.23 -1.61 0.98
C GLN A 60 -12.72 -1.45 0.73
N VAL A 61 -12.32 -0.25 0.35
CA VAL A 61 -10.91 0.12 0.16
C VAL A 61 -10.35 0.65 1.49
N PHE A 62 -9.08 0.36 1.73
CA PHE A 62 -8.32 0.85 2.87
C PHE A 62 -7.11 1.62 2.37
N GLU A 63 -6.75 2.67 3.10
CA GLU A 63 -5.51 3.39 2.93
C GLU A 63 -4.55 3.01 4.06
N ALA A 64 -3.33 2.62 3.70
CA ALA A 64 -2.22 2.38 4.63
C ALA A 64 -1.05 3.31 4.32
N TYR A 65 -0.39 3.78 5.38
CA TYR A 65 0.67 4.76 5.33
C TYR A 65 2.00 4.01 5.22
N ALA A 66 2.74 4.26 4.13
CA ALA A 66 4.13 3.82 4.05
C ALA A 66 5.04 4.70 4.91
N GLN A 67 4.72 6.00 4.99
CA GLN A 67 5.45 7.00 5.76
C GLN A 67 4.48 7.94 6.47
N ASN A 68 4.88 8.43 7.64
CA ASN A 68 4.14 9.37 8.47
C ASN A 68 4.93 10.68 8.57
N HIS A 69 4.23 11.82 8.51
CA HIS A 69 4.81 13.16 8.74
C HIS A 69 6.09 13.44 7.91
N THR A 70 6.06 13.11 6.62
CA THR A 70 7.18 13.35 5.69
C THR A 70 6.64 13.90 4.37
N SER A 71 7.30 14.90 3.78
CA SER A 71 6.98 15.40 2.44
C SER A 71 7.19 14.30 1.40
N GLY A 72 6.23 14.13 0.47
CA GLY A 72 6.28 13.05 -0.53
C GLY A 72 6.08 11.65 0.06
N ALA A 73 5.38 11.54 1.21
CA ALA A 73 5.05 10.27 1.83
C ALA A 73 4.20 9.42 0.89
N TYR A 74 4.46 8.11 0.86
CA TYR A 74 3.66 7.19 0.06
C TYR A 74 2.47 6.62 0.83
N ARG A 75 1.43 6.27 0.07
CA ARG A 75 0.21 5.59 0.52
C ARG A 75 0.00 4.31 -0.31
N ILE A 76 -0.53 3.30 0.35
CA ILE A 76 -0.87 2.00 -0.24
C ILE A 76 -2.38 1.85 -0.12
N PHE A 77 -3.06 1.74 -1.25
CA PHE A 77 -4.49 1.48 -1.31
C PHE A 77 -4.72 0.00 -1.57
N TRP A 78 -5.56 -0.62 -0.75
CA TRP A 78 -5.77 -2.06 -0.81
C TRP A 78 -7.17 -2.48 -0.33
N TYR A 79 -7.56 -3.72 -0.61
CA TYR A 79 -8.77 -4.33 -0.07
C TYR A 79 -8.53 -5.80 0.29
N TYR A 80 -9.41 -6.35 1.12
CA TYR A 80 -9.42 -7.77 1.44
C TYR A 80 -9.95 -8.58 0.25
N GLY A 81 -9.09 -9.43 -0.31
CA GLY A 81 -9.46 -10.44 -1.30
C GLY A 81 -9.93 -11.73 -0.64
N GLU A 82 -10.08 -12.77 -1.46
CA GLU A 82 -10.42 -14.12 -0.99
C GLU A 82 -9.18 -14.82 -0.39
N ASN A 83 -9.41 -15.88 0.39
CA ASN A 83 -8.36 -16.77 0.91
C ASN A 83 -7.18 -16.05 1.59
N ASN A 84 -7.47 -15.16 2.55
CA ASN A 84 -6.46 -14.37 3.26
C ASN A 84 -5.54 -13.56 2.32
N THR A 85 -6.09 -13.04 1.24
CA THR A 85 -5.34 -12.17 0.32
C THR A 85 -5.57 -10.70 0.66
N ILE A 86 -4.51 -9.90 0.55
CA ILE A 86 -4.60 -8.45 0.44
C ILE A 86 -4.25 -8.07 -0.99
N VAL A 87 -5.17 -7.38 -1.64
CA VAL A 87 -4.99 -6.93 -3.02
C VAL A 87 -4.62 -5.46 -3.01
N ILE A 88 -3.42 -5.16 -3.49
CA ILE A 88 -2.89 -3.80 -3.63
C ILE A 88 -3.43 -3.20 -4.92
N ILE A 89 -4.24 -2.14 -4.77
CA ILE A 89 -4.85 -1.37 -5.86
C ILE A 89 -3.84 -0.36 -6.41
N SER A 90 -3.17 0.38 -5.53
CA SER A 90 -2.25 1.44 -5.93
C SER A 90 -1.21 1.77 -4.86
N ILE A 91 -0.04 2.24 -5.31
CA ILE A 91 1.06 2.76 -4.50
C ILE A 91 1.41 4.13 -5.08
N THR A 92 1.09 5.20 -4.36
CA THR A 92 1.27 6.58 -4.86
C THR A 92 1.84 7.49 -3.79
N ALA A 93 2.53 8.55 -4.21
CA ALA A 93 2.81 9.67 -3.33
C ALA A 93 1.47 10.27 -2.87
N HIS A 94 1.42 10.68 -1.60
CA HIS A 94 0.38 11.57 -1.11
C HIS A 94 0.55 12.93 -1.80
N PRO A 95 -0.57 13.58 -2.19
CA PRO A 95 -0.53 14.93 -2.76
C PRO A 95 0.21 15.94 -1.87
#